data_AF-A0A961N6Z5-F1
#
_entry.id   AF-A0A961N6Z5-F1
#
_cell.length_a   1.000
_cell.length_b   1.000
_cell.length_c   1.000
_cell.angle_alpha   90.00
_cell.angle_beta   90.00
_cell.angle_gamma   90.00
#
_symmetry.space_group_name_H-M   'P 1'
#
loop_
_entity.id
_entity.type
_entity.pdbx_description
1 polymer ?
#
loop_
_entity_poly.entity_id
_entity_poly.type
_entity_poly.pdbx_seq_one_letter_code
_entity_poly.pdbx_strand_id
1 'polypeptide(L)'
;MSALFQDFAGSVQPPSESRARITAAYRRPEPDCVAALHDAARLAPAQADAAQRLAGDLARALRDHAGGFGREGLVQGLIQEFSLSSQEGVALMCLAEALLRIPDKATRDALIRDKIGDADWRSHLGHSGSLFVNAATWGLVITGRLVATHSEAGLGNALARALGKSGEPLIRRGVDMAMRLMGDQFVAGETIELALQRARRREREGFRYSYDMLGEAAFTAADTSRYLRAYEHAIHAIGQASAGAGIYQGPGISIKLSALHPRYSRAQRGRVIAELYPRLLSLTRLARQFDIGLNIDAEEADRLDISLDLLERLCAEPDLLGWNGVGFVVQAYQKRCPYVLDHVIALARRTRRRLMIRLVKGAYWDSEIKRAQVDGLEGYPVYTRKVYTDVAYLACARKLLAAPDAVYPQFATHNA
;
A
#
# COMPACT_ATOMS: atom_id res chain seq x y z
N MET A 1 7.30 47.41 5.71
CA MET A 1 6.89 46.04 6.10
C MET A 1 8.03 45.44 6.90
N SER A 2 7.74 44.93 8.09
CA SER A 2 8.73 44.32 8.99
C SER A 2 9.56 43.24 8.28
N ALA A 3 10.87 43.16 8.56
CA ALA A 3 11.75 42.08 8.08
C ALA A 3 11.38 40.70 8.65
N LEU A 4 10.56 40.66 9.71
CA LEU A 4 10.00 39.43 10.26
C LEU A 4 9.08 38.78 9.23
N PHE A 5 9.31 37.49 8.94
CA PHE A 5 8.57 36.65 7.99
C PHE A 5 8.81 36.89 6.49
N GLN A 6 9.82 37.68 6.08
CA GLN A 6 10.15 37.84 4.65
C GLN A 6 10.48 36.51 3.98
N ASP A 7 11.27 35.65 4.64
CA ASP A 7 11.59 34.31 4.13
C ASP A 7 10.34 33.43 4.00
N PHE A 8 9.41 33.54 4.95
CA PHE A 8 8.13 32.82 4.89
C PHE A 8 7.29 33.30 3.71
N ALA A 9 7.09 34.61 3.56
CA ALA A 9 6.33 35.19 2.46
C ALA A 9 6.98 34.88 1.09
N GLY A 10 8.30 34.95 0.98
CA GLY A 10 9.05 34.62 -0.24
C GLY A 10 9.00 33.12 -0.59
N SER A 11 8.82 32.25 0.40
CA SER A 11 8.65 30.80 0.19
C SER A 11 7.26 30.41 -0.36
N VAL A 12 6.29 31.33 -0.31
CA VAL A 12 4.93 31.15 -0.83
C VAL A 12 4.88 31.68 -2.26
N GLN A 13 5.18 30.81 -3.22
CA GLN A 13 5.02 31.13 -4.63
C GLN A 13 3.54 31.07 -5.04
N PRO A 14 3.04 32.00 -5.88
CA PRO A 14 1.68 31.92 -6.38
C PRO A 14 1.51 30.60 -7.15
N PRO A 15 0.55 29.74 -6.74
CA PRO A 15 0.33 28.48 -7.43
C PRO A 15 -0.19 28.73 -8.84
N SER A 16 0.11 27.82 -9.77
CA SER A 16 -0.59 27.81 -11.06
C SER A 16 -2.10 27.66 -10.84
N GLU A 17 -2.92 28.10 -11.79
CA GLU A 17 -4.38 28.03 -11.67
C GLU A 17 -4.88 26.61 -11.35
N SER A 18 -4.27 25.59 -12.00
CA SER A 18 -4.57 24.18 -11.72
C SER A 18 -4.24 23.77 -10.28
N ARG A 19 -3.10 24.24 -9.74
CA ARG A 19 -2.68 23.97 -8.35
C ARG A 19 -3.58 24.71 -7.36
N ALA A 20 -3.99 25.95 -7.67
CA ALA A 20 -4.95 26.69 -6.87
C ALA A 20 -6.30 25.96 -6.75
N ARG A 21 -6.80 25.37 -7.85
CA ARG A 21 -8.02 24.54 -7.84
C ARG A 21 -7.89 23.30 -6.95
N ILE A 22 -6.73 22.63 -6.98
CA ILE A 22 -6.43 21.50 -6.08
C ILE A 22 -6.46 21.96 -4.62
N THR A 23 -5.78 23.06 -4.30
CA THR A 23 -5.74 23.60 -2.92
C THR A 23 -7.13 24.03 -2.44
N ALA A 24 -7.93 24.68 -3.28
CA ALA A 24 -9.29 25.10 -2.94
C ALA A 24 -10.23 23.91 -2.65
N ALA A 25 -9.97 22.75 -3.25
CA ALA A 25 -10.76 21.55 -3.02
C ALA A 25 -10.33 20.73 -1.78
N TYR A 26 -9.31 21.17 -1.02
CA TYR A 26 -8.72 20.36 0.04
C TYR A 26 -9.74 19.89 1.08
N ARG A 27 -10.50 20.81 1.67
CA ARG A 27 -11.52 20.49 2.68
C ARG A 27 -12.91 21.00 2.29
N ARG A 28 -13.18 21.05 0.99
CA ARG A 28 -14.48 21.50 0.45
C ARG A 28 -15.65 20.71 1.09
N PRO A 29 -16.81 21.33 1.35
CA PRO A 29 -17.97 20.63 1.87
C PRO A 29 -18.32 19.40 1.03
N GLU A 30 -18.60 18.29 1.71
CA GLU A 30 -18.81 17.00 1.07
C GLU A 30 -20.03 16.94 0.13
N PRO A 31 -21.18 17.58 0.45
CA PRO A 31 -22.31 17.66 -0.48
C PRO A 31 -21.94 18.30 -1.82
N ASP A 32 -21.15 19.38 -1.79
CA ASP A 32 -20.72 20.08 -3.01
C ASP A 32 -19.81 19.21 -3.88
N CYS A 33 -18.90 18.45 -3.24
CA CYS A 33 -18.01 17.53 -3.93
C CYS A 33 -18.79 16.42 -4.64
N VAL A 34 -19.75 15.80 -3.95
CA VAL A 34 -20.54 14.69 -4.50
C VAL A 34 -21.47 15.19 -5.61
N ALA A 35 -22.14 16.33 -5.42
CA ALA A 35 -22.99 16.93 -6.44
C ALA A 35 -22.22 17.19 -7.74
N ALA A 36 -20.98 17.68 -7.64
CA ALA A 36 -20.12 17.92 -8.80
C ALA A 36 -19.66 16.64 -9.54
N LEU A 37 -19.72 15.47 -8.89
CA LEU A 37 -19.23 14.19 -9.45
C LEU A 37 -20.35 13.25 -9.89
N HIS A 38 -21.56 13.46 -9.39
CA HIS A 38 -22.69 12.57 -9.59
C HIS A 38 -22.96 12.28 -11.07
N ASP A 39 -23.03 13.31 -11.91
CA ASP A 39 -23.35 13.13 -13.33
C ASP A 39 -22.19 12.47 -14.10
N ALA A 40 -20.95 12.77 -13.72
CA ALA A 40 -19.77 12.14 -14.30
C ALA A 40 -19.66 10.65 -13.94
N ALA A 41 -20.14 10.24 -12.77
CA ALA A 41 -20.17 8.84 -12.33
C ALA A 41 -21.35 8.06 -12.94
N ARG A 42 -22.41 8.74 -13.38
CA ARG A 42 -23.64 8.11 -13.88
C ARG A 42 -23.39 7.34 -15.18
N LEU A 43 -23.69 6.05 -15.19
CA LEU A 43 -23.70 5.20 -16.39
C LEU A 43 -25.03 5.35 -17.13
N ALA A 44 -25.01 5.17 -18.45
CA ALA A 44 -26.23 5.03 -19.23
C ALA A 44 -26.97 3.74 -18.81
N PRO A 45 -28.32 3.67 -18.89
CA PRO A 45 -29.10 2.53 -18.39
C PRO A 45 -28.58 1.17 -18.90
N ALA A 46 -28.36 1.03 -20.21
CA ALA A 46 -27.84 -0.21 -20.78
C ALA A 46 -26.44 -0.61 -20.27
N GLN A 47 -25.57 0.38 -20.01
CA GLN A 47 -24.24 0.14 -19.42
C GLN A 47 -24.35 -0.23 -17.95
N ALA A 48 -25.27 0.39 -17.21
CA ALA A 48 -25.53 0.07 -15.80
C ALA A 48 -26.03 -1.37 -15.66
N ASP A 49 -26.96 -1.80 -16.50
CA ASP A 49 -27.48 -3.17 -16.50
C ASP A 49 -26.38 -4.19 -16.84
N ALA A 50 -25.53 -3.88 -17.84
CA ALA A 50 -24.41 -4.74 -18.20
C ALA A 50 -23.36 -4.84 -17.08
N ALA A 51 -23.02 -3.70 -16.46
CA ALA A 51 -22.12 -3.65 -15.32
C ALA A 51 -22.67 -4.43 -14.12
N GLN A 52 -23.97 -4.32 -13.84
CA GLN A 52 -24.62 -5.05 -12.76
C GLN A 52 -24.61 -6.56 -12.99
N ARG A 53 -24.84 -7.02 -14.23
CA ARG A 53 -24.72 -8.45 -14.58
C ARG A 53 -23.29 -8.96 -14.37
N LEU A 54 -22.31 -8.24 -14.91
CA LEU A 54 -20.89 -8.61 -14.75
C LEU A 54 -20.46 -8.63 -13.29
N ALA A 55 -20.81 -7.61 -12.50
CA ALA A 55 -20.52 -7.56 -11.08
C ALA A 55 -21.18 -8.75 -10.33
N GLY A 56 -22.40 -9.12 -10.71
CA GLY A 56 -23.09 -10.30 -10.19
C GLY A 56 -22.36 -11.61 -10.51
N ASP A 57 -21.87 -11.76 -11.74
CA ASP A 57 -21.09 -12.92 -12.18
C ASP A 57 -19.75 -13.03 -11.45
N LEU A 58 -19.00 -11.92 -11.37
CA LEU A 58 -17.74 -11.85 -10.64
C LEU A 58 -17.93 -12.15 -9.15
N ALA A 59 -18.96 -11.57 -8.52
CA ALA A 59 -19.26 -11.81 -7.10
C ALA A 59 -19.67 -13.26 -6.83
N ARG A 60 -20.43 -13.89 -7.74
CA ARG A 60 -20.76 -15.33 -7.65
C ARG A 60 -19.51 -16.19 -7.79
N ALA A 61 -18.72 -15.98 -8.84
CA ALA A 61 -17.48 -16.73 -9.06
C ALA A 61 -16.52 -16.62 -7.86
N LEU A 62 -16.38 -15.42 -7.27
CA LEU A 62 -15.56 -15.22 -6.07
C LEU A 62 -16.09 -16.00 -4.85
N ARG A 63 -17.41 -16.05 -4.64
CA ARG A 63 -18.03 -16.81 -3.54
C ARG A 63 -17.90 -18.32 -3.74
N ASP A 64 -18.10 -18.79 -4.97
CA ASP A 64 -18.02 -20.21 -5.31
C ASP A 64 -16.57 -20.72 -5.18
N HIS A 65 -15.58 -19.88 -5.53
CA HIS A 65 -14.16 -20.18 -5.31
C HIS A 65 -13.66 -19.96 -3.88
N ALA A 66 -14.35 -19.18 -3.05
CA ALA A 66 -13.97 -18.95 -1.64
C ALA A 66 -14.08 -20.21 -0.77
N GLY A 67 -14.86 -21.22 -1.19
CA GLY A 67 -14.86 -22.54 -0.58
C GLY A 67 -13.56 -23.34 -0.79
N GLY A 68 -12.65 -22.86 -1.66
CA GLY A 68 -11.44 -23.57 -2.07
C GLY A 68 -10.17 -23.26 -1.28
N PHE A 69 -9.73 -21.99 -1.17
CA PHE A 69 -8.38 -21.66 -0.65
C PHE A 69 -8.26 -20.17 -0.23
N GLY A 70 -9.06 -19.71 0.73
CA GLY A 70 -8.99 -18.32 1.27
C GLY A 70 -8.26 -18.20 2.62
N ARG A 71 -7.81 -16.98 2.97
CA ARG A 71 -7.21 -16.59 4.28
C ARG A 71 -8.02 -17.11 5.47
N GLU A 72 -9.35 -17.01 5.38
CA GLU A 72 -10.29 -17.48 6.39
C GLU A 72 -10.36 -19.01 6.43
N GLY A 73 -10.41 -19.70 5.28
CA GLY A 73 -10.54 -21.18 5.26
C GLY A 73 -9.35 -21.92 5.88
N LEU A 74 -8.13 -21.43 5.69
CA LEU A 74 -6.92 -22.05 6.25
C LEU A 74 -6.80 -21.84 7.77
N VAL A 75 -7.02 -20.61 8.23
CA VAL A 75 -6.95 -20.26 9.66
C VAL A 75 -8.17 -20.81 10.42
N GLN A 76 -9.37 -20.71 9.85
CA GLN A 76 -10.59 -21.29 10.40
C GLN A 76 -10.51 -22.83 10.41
N GLY A 77 -9.89 -23.44 9.40
CA GLY A 77 -9.64 -24.89 9.36
C GLY A 77 -8.75 -25.35 10.51
N LEU A 78 -7.68 -24.60 10.82
CA LEU A 78 -6.81 -24.89 11.98
C LEU A 78 -7.58 -24.71 13.30
N ILE A 79 -8.38 -23.65 13.42
CA ILE A 79 -9.21 -23.39 14.61
C ILE A 79 -10.25 -24.49 14.81
N GLN A 80 -10.90 -24.96 13.74
CA GLN A 80 -11.89 -26.03 13.78
C GLN A 80 -11.26 -27.39 14.10
N GLU A 81 -10.16 -27.73 13.43
CA GLU A 81 -9.48 -29.01 13.59
C GLU A 81 -9.00 -29.24 15.04
N PHE A 82 -8.53 -28.18 15.70
CA PHE A 82 -8.04 -28.25 17.08
C PHE A 82 -9.03 -27.66 18.10
N SER A 83 -10.26 -27.34 17.67
CA SER A 83 -11.33 -26.77 18.52
C SER A 83 -10.86 -25.59 19.39
N LEU A 84 -10.12 -24.67 18.78
CA LEU A 84 -9.58 -23.50 19.45
C LEU A 84 -10.64 -22.40 19.56
N SER A 85 -10.60 -21.64 20.65
CA SER A 85 -11.24 -20.34 20.74
C SER A 85 -10.47 -19.30 19.91
N SER A 86 -11.11 -18.17 19.58
CA SER A 86 -10.45 -17.07 18.86
C SER A 86 -9.21 -16.55 19.60
N GLN A 87 -9.25 -16.47 20.94
CA GLN A 87 -8.08 -16.05 21.73
C GLN A 87 -6.94 -17.09 21.70
N GLU A 88 -7.27 -18.39 21.74
CA GLU A 88 -6.29 -19.47 21.59
C GLU A 88 -5.64 -19.45 20.20
N GLY A 89 -6.43 -19.20 19.15
CA GLY A 89 -5.91 -19.00 17.79
C GLY A 89 -4.94 -17.81 17.70
N VAL A 90 -5.31 -16.65 18.25
CA VAL A 90 -4.46 -15.45 18.24
C VAL A 90 -3.14 -15.72 18.96
N ALA A 91 -3.21 -16.33 20.14
CA ALA A 91 -2.03 -16.65 20.92
C ALA A 91 -1.11 -17.66 20.20
N LEU A 92 -1.68 -18.67 19.54
CA LEU A 92 -0.94 -19.65 18.73
C LEU A 92 -0.23 -18.97 17.56
N MET A 93 -0.89 -18.05 16.85
CA MET A 93 -0.26 -17.35 15.73
C MET A 93 0.85 -16.40 16.18
N CYS A 94 0.71 -15.75 17.33
CA CYS A 94 1.80 -14.96 17.94
C CYS A 94 3.02 -15.84 18.27
N LEU A 95 2.80 -17.02 18.86
CA LEU A 95 3.87 -17.98 19.13
C LEU A 95 4.54 -18.46 17.82
N ALA A 96 3.72 -18.79 16.82
CA ALA A 96 4.19 -19.22 15.51
C ALA A 96 5.06 -18.16 14.83
N GLU A 97 4.65 -16.88 14.87
CA GLU A 97 5.45 -15.77 14.37
C GLU A 97 6.77 -15.61 15.14
N ALA A 98 6.74 -15.70 16.47
CA ALA A 98 7.95 -15.61 17.29
C ALA A 98 8.95 -16.73 16.97
N LEU A 99 8.46 -17.97 16.78
CA LEU A 99 9.28 -19.11 16.36
C LEU A 99 9.90 -18.92 14.99
N LEU A 100 9.26 -18.15 14.11
CA LEU A 100 9.79 -17.85 12.78
C LEU A 100 10.90 -16.81 12.77
N ARG A 101 11.10 -16.11 13.88
CA ARG A 101 12.30 -15.28 14.08
C ARG A 101 13.56 -16.12 14.30
N ILE A 102 13.43 -17.44 14.52
CA ILE A 102 14.54 -18.38 14.57
C ILE A 102 14.83 -18.84 13.13
N PRO A 103 15.91 -18.35 12.50
CA PRO A 103 16.18 -18.61 11.08
C PRO A 103 16.52 -20.07 10.82
N ASP A 104 17.25 -20.73 11.73
CA ASP A 104 17.62 -22.13 11.60
C ASP A 104 16.44 -23.06 11.91
N LYS A 105 16.06 -23.86 10.91
CA LYS A 105 14.95 -24.80 11.02
C LYS A 105 15.22 -25.88 12.06
N ALA A 106 16.45 -26.39 12.14
CA ALA A 106 16.79 -27.47 13.08
C ALA A 106 16.65 -26.99 14.54
N THR A 107 17.16 -25.79 14.84
CA THR A 107 17.03 -25.15 16.15
C THR A 107 15.57 -24.87 16.50
N ARG A 108 14.78 -24.39 15.54
CA ARG A 108 13.34 -24.16 15.75
C ARG A 108 12.60 -25.47 16.06
N ASP A 109 12.85 -26.52 15.28
CA ASP A 109 12.24 -27.83 15.45
C ASP A 109 12.65 -28.48 16.79
N ALA A 110 13.91 -28.32 17.20
CA ALA A 110 14.39 -28.76 18.52
C ALA A 110 13.72 -27.99 19.66
N LEU A 111 13.57 -26.67 19.54
CA LEU A 111 12.89 -25.85 20.55
C LEU A 111 11.41 -26.23 20.70
N ILE A 112 10.70 -26.44 19.60
CA ILE A 112 9.29 -26.87 19.60
C ILE A 112 9.14 -28.20 20.34
N ARG A 113 10.01 -29.17 20.03
CA ARG A 113 10.00 -30.52 20.58
C ARG A 113 10.39 -30.56 22.06
N ASP A 114 11.51 -29.93 22.41
CA ASP A 114 12.16 -30.16 23.69
C ASP A 114 11.68 -29.20 24.79
N LYS A 115 11.10 -28.03 24.43
CA LYS A 115 10.85 -26.93 25.38
C LYS A 115 9.43 -26.38 25.39
N ILE A 116 8.69 -26.51 24.30
CA ILE A 116 7.32 -25.94 24.20
C ILE A 116 6.25 -27.03 24.37
N GLY A 117 6.54 -28.28 23.99
CA GLY A 117 5.68 -29.44 24.25
C GLY A 117 5.45 -29.73 25.74
N ASP A 118 6.46 -29.50 26.59
CA ASP A 118 6.44 -29.81 28.03
C ASP A 118 5.97 -28.64 28.93
N ALA A 119 5.21 -27.69 28.37
CA ALA A 119 4.53 -26.59 29.06
C ALA A 119 5.40 -25.48 29.72
N ASP A 120 6.74 -25.51 29.65
CA ASP A 120 7.61 -24.44 30.14
C ASP A 120 8.02 -23.41 29.06
N TRP A 121 7.05 -22.92 28.30
CA TRP A 121 7.32 -21.95 27.22
C TRP A 121 7.69 -20.55 27.74
N ARG A 122 7.31 -20.21 28.98
CA ARG A 122 7.52 -18.88 29.57
C ARG A 122 8.98 -18.62 29.92
N SER A 123 9.70 -19.62 30.42
CA SER A 123 11.11 -19.48 30.83
C SER A 123 12.05 -19.28 29.63
N HIS A 124 11.69 -19.81 28.46
CA HIS A 124 12.56 -19.85 27.29
C HIS A 124 12.34 -18.70 26.29
N LEU A 125 11.21 -18.00 26.36
CA LEU A 125 10.90 -16.88 25.47
C LEU A 125 11.02 -15.50 26.14
N GLY A 126 11.25 -15.46 27.46
CA GLY A 126 11.33 -14.22 28.26
C GLY A 126 12.56 -13.34 28.06
N HIS A 127 13.51 -13.73 27.20
CA HIS A 127 14.76 -12.97 26.98
C HIS A 127 14.75 -12.05 25.75
N SER A 128 13.62 -11.93 25.03
CA SER A 128 13.45 -10.95 23.95
C SER A 128 12.01 -10.41 23.94
N GLY A 129 11.77 -9.27 23.27
CA GLY A 129 10.54 -8.46 23.41
C GLY A 129 9.22 -9.23 23.32
N SER A 130 8.15 -8.65 23.91
CA SER A 130 6.86 -9.32 24.13
C SER A 130 6.38 -10.18 22.93
N LEU A 131 6.07 -11.45 23.21
CA LEU A 131 5.55 -12.42 22.23
C LEU A 131 4.25 -11.94 21.56
N PHE A 132 3.51 -11.05 22.22
CA PHE A 132 2.19 -10.61 21.80
C PHE A 132 2.19 -9.23 21.13
N VAL A 133 3.37 -8.71 20.74
CA VAL A 133 3.52 -7.40 20.06
C VAL A 133 2.62 -7.28 18.83
N ASN A 134 2.39 -8.38 18.10
CA ASN A 134 1.57 -8.41 16.88
C ASN A 134 0.17 -9.05 17.10
N ALA A 135 -0.30 -9.15 18.34
CA ALA A 135 -1.59 -9.76 18.65
C ALA A 135 -2.79 -9.04 18.01
N ALA A 136 -2.69 -7.73 17.78
CA ALA A 136 -3.73 -6.98 17.06
C ALA A 136 -3.82 -7.41 15.58
N THR A 137 -2.67 -7.66 14.94
CA THR A 137 -2.58 -8.13 13.54
C THR A 137 -3.18 -9.52 13.41
N TRP A 138 -2.80 -10.45 14.29
CA TRP A 138 -3.37 -11.80 14.28
C TRP A 138 -4.83 -11.83 14.72
N GLY A 139 -5.23 -10.95 15.64
CA GLY A 139 -6.62 -10.73 16.02
C GLY A 139 -7.48 -10.34 14.82
N LEU A 140 -6.99 -9.43 13.97
CA LEU A 140 -7.67 -9.06 12.74
C LEU A 140 -7.77 -10.24 11.76
N VAL A 141 -6.69 -11.01 11.57
CA VAL A 141 -6.68 -12.17 10.65
C VAL A 141 -7.67 -13.24 11.08
N ILE A 142 -7.80 -13.50 12.39
CA ILE A 142 -8.63 -14.57 12.93
C ILE A 142 -10.08 -14.15 13.12
N THR A 143 -10.32 -12.94 13.61
CA THR A 143 -11.65 -12.50 14.02
C THR A 143 -12.31 -11.53 13.04
N GLY A 144 -11.57 -11.05 12.04
CA GLY A 144 -12.02 -10.00 11.13
C GLY A 144 -12.21 -8.63 11.80
N ARG A 145 -11.84 -8.48 13.08
CA ARG A 145 -12.01 -7.25 13.86
C ARG A 145 -10.69 -6.79 14.46
N LEU A 146 -10.45 -5.49 14.39
CA LEU A 146 -9.31 -4.86 15.06
C LEU A 146 -9.64 -4.73 16.55
N VAL A 147 -9.20 -5.69 17.36
CA VAL A 147 -9.42 -5.66 18.82
C VAL A 147 -8.29 -4.87 19.46
N ALA A 148 -8.58 -3.62 19.81
CA ALA A 148 -7.68 -2.81 20.61
C ALA A 148 -7.56 -3.45 22.00
N THR A 149 -6.35 -3.87 22.36
CA THR A 149 -5.95 -4.43 23.67
C THR A 149 -6.39 -5.86 23.96
N HIS A 150 -5.54 -6.82 23.60
CA HIS A 150 -5.49 -8.11 24.29
C HIS A 150 -4.53 -7.96 25.48
N SER A 151 -4.91 -8.40 26.69
CA SER A 151 -3.98 -8.42 27.82
C SER A 151 -2.98 -9.57 27.64
N GLU A 152 -1.69 -9.30 27.86
CA GLU A 152 -0.63 -10.32 27.74
C GLU A 152 -0.88 -11.52 28.66
N ALA A 153 -1.40 -11.27 29.86
CA ALA A 153 -1.80 -12.32 30.79
C ALA A 153 -2.94 -13.19 30.23
N GLY A 154 -3.93 -12.58 29.56
CA GLY A 154 -5.04 -13.30 28.93
C GLY A 154 -4.59 -14.18 27.77
N LEU A 155 -3.73 -13.64 26.88
CA LEU A 155 -3.16 -14.39 25.77
C LEU A 155 -2.20 -15.49 26.24
N GLY A 156 -1.40 -15.24 27.28
CA GLY A 156 -0.54 -16.25 27.87
C GLY A 156 -1.33 -17.43 28.47
N ASN A 157 -2.49 -17.17 29.08
CA ASN A 157 -3.37 -18.23 29.58
C ASN A 157 -4.10 -18.96 28.44
N ALA A 158 -4.46 -18.26 27.37
CA ALA A 158 -5.01 -18.88 26.17
C ALA A 158 -3.98 -19.82 25.51
N LEU A 159 -2.72 -19.38 25.38
CA LEU A 159 -1.65 -20.20 24.85
C LEU A 159 -1.44 -21.46 25.68
N ALA A 160 -1.37 -21.34 27.01
CA ALA A 160 -1.20 -22.49 27.89
C ALA A 160 -2.34 -23.54 27.73
N ARG A 161 -3.59 -23.08 27.57
CA ARG A 161 -4.73 -23.98 27.30
C ARG A 161 -4.66 -24.63 25.93
N ALA A 162 -4.28 -23.89 24.89
CA ALA A 162 -4.11 -24.44 23.54
C ALA A 162 -3.02 -25.52 23.52
N LEU A 163 -1.87 -25.23 24.14
CA LEU A 163 -0.74 -26.17 24.26
C LEU A 163 -1.13 -27.42 25.06
N GLY A 164 -1.85 -27.27 26.16
CA GLY A 164 -2.31 -28.40 26.98
C GLY A 164 -3.32 -29.33 26.28
N LYS A 165 -4.04 -28.86 25.26
CA LYS A 165 -5.01 -29.67 24.50
C LYS A 165 -4.39 -30.52 23.41
N SER A 166 -3.30 -30.05 22.78
CA SER A 166 -2.83 -30.64 21.52
C SER A 166 -1.31 -30.61 21.29
N GLY A 167 -0.52 -30.11 22.25
CA GLY A 167 0.94 -30.26 22.32
C GLY A 167 1.71 -29.79 21.08
N GLU A 168 2.83 -30.47 20.79
CA GLU A 168 3.71 -30.21 19.64
C GLU A 168 3.00 -30.16 18.27
N PRO A 169 2.09 -31.10 17.92
CA PRO A 169 1.42 -31.11 16.63
C PRO A 169 0.67 -29.80 16.29
N LEU A 170 0.04 -29.18 17.29
CA LEU A 170 -0.65 -27.90 17.12
C LEU A 170 0.33 -26.76 16.81
N ILE A 171 1.46 -26.73 17.53
CA ILE A 171 2.50 -25.71 17.35
C ILE A 171 3.10 -25.83 15.95
N ARG A 172 3.43 -27.04 15.53
CA ARG A 172 4.01 -27.31 14.21
C ARG A 172 3.08 -26.83 13.09
N ARG A 173 1.78 -27.14 13.18
CA ARG A 173 0.79 -26.65 12.21
C ARG A 173 0.60 -25.13 12.29
N GLY A 174 0.63 -24.54 13.47
CA GLY A 174 0.59 -23.09 13.65
C GLY A 174 1.78 -22.39 12.99
N VAL A 175 2.99 -22.94 13.17
CA VAL A 175 4.22 -22.45 12.52
C VAL A 175 4.15 -22.61 11.00
N ASP A 176 3.76 -23.78 10.49
CA ASP A 176 3.60 -24.00 9.05
C ASP A 176 2.54 -23.05 8.44
N MET A 177 1.47 -22.77 9.18
CA MET A 177 0.43 -21.82 8.77
C MET A 177 0.96 -20.39 8.75
N ALA A 178 1.63 -19.94 9.82
CA ALA A 178 2.23 -18.62 9.88
C ALA A 178 3.29 -18.43 8.77
N MET A 179 4.09 -19.46 8.47
CA MET A 179 5.03 -19.47 7.35
C MET A 179 4.33 -19.27 6.01
N ARG A 180 3.26 -20.04 5.74
CA ARG A 180 2.50 -19.93 4.48
C ARG A 180 1.81 -18.58 4.36
N LEU A 181 1.21 -18.07 5.44
CA LEU A 181 0.54 -16.78 5.44
C LEU A 181 1.55 -15.64 5.20
N MET A 182 2.65 -15.61 5.95
CA MET A 182 3.68 -14.58 5.80
C MET A 182 4.42 -14.68 4.46
N GLY A 183 4.82 -15.88 4.05
CA GLY A 183 5.66 -16.11 2.87
C GLY A 183 4.93 -16.12 1.53
N ASP A 184 3.65 -16.50 1.47
CA ASP A 184 2.92 -16.65 0.20
C ASP A 184 1.70 -15.72 0.05
N GLN A 185 1.18 -15.12 1.14
CA GLN A 185 -0.06 -14.34 1.10
C GLN A 185 0.06 -12.87 1.54
N PHE A 186 1.13 -12.48 2.24
CA PHE A 186 1.41 -11.09 2.59
C PHE A 186 2.47 -10.46 1.68
N VAL A 187 3.46 -11.24 1.26
CA VAL A 187 4.46 -10.82 0.28
C VAL A 187 4.53 -11.80 -0.88
N ALA A 188 4.82 -11.30 -2.08
CA ALA A 188 5.03 -12.16 -3.25
C ALA A 188 6.29 -13.05 -3.10
N GLY A 189 7.27 -12.57 -2.35
CA GLY A 189 8.49 -13.28 -1.95
C GLY A 189 9.25 -12.44 -0.93
N GLU A 190 10.13 -13.09 -0.15
CA GLU A 190 10.99 -12.43 0.84
C GLU A 190 12.04 -11.52 0.17
N THR A 191 12.52 -11.92 -1.02
CA THR A 191 13.40 -11.10 -1.86
C THR A 191 12.75 -10.81 -3.20
N ILE A 192 13.29 -9.82 -3.91
CA ILE A 192 12.80 -9.46 -5.24
C ILE A 192 13.00 -10.60 -6.26
N GLU A 193 14.09 -11.36 -6.16
CA GLU A 193 14.37 -12.52 -7.01
C GLU A 193 13.31 -13.62 -6.82
N LEU A 194 12.97 -13.92 -5.56
CA LEU A 194 11.94 -14.92 -5.26
C LEU A 194 10.57 -14.45 -5.74
N ALA A 195 10.25 -13.17 -5.56
CA ALA A 195 9.01 -12.59 -6.05
C ALA A 195 8.91 -12.67 -7.59
N LEU A 196 9.98 -12.33 -8.31
CA LEU A 196 10.09 -12.46 -9.76
C LEU A 196 9.95 -13.91 -10.23
N GLN A 197 10.60 -14.86 -9.54
CA GLN A 197 10.49 -16.28 -9.88
C GLN A 197 9.03 -16.78 -9.77
N ARG A 198 8.33 -16.38 -8.69
CA ARG A 198 6.95 -16.79 -8.42
C ARG A 198 5.94 -16.11 -9.36
N ALA A 199 6.22 -14.88 -9.80
CA ALA A 199 5.38 -14.13 -10.72
C ALA A 199 5.22 -14.81 -12.09
N ARG A 200 6.25 -15.53 -12.57
CA ARG A 200 6.29 -16.16 -13.91
C ARG A 200 5.05 -16.98 -14.26
N ARG A 201 4.45 -17.67 -13.28
CA ARG A 201 3.24 -18.48 -13.54
C ARG A 201 2.07 -17.60 -13.98
N ARG A 202 1.77 -16.54 -13.21
CA ARG A 202 0.65 -15.64 -13.53
C ARG A 202 0.97 -14.71 -14.70
N GLU A 203 2.25 -14.40 -14.95
CA GLU A 203 2.65 -13.64 -16.14
C GLU A 203 2.27 -14.35 -17.45
N ARG A 204 2.37 -15.68 -17.48
CA ARG A 204 1.90 -16.52 -18.60
C ARG A 204 0.38 -16.50 -18.76
N GLU A 205 -0.36 -16.26 -17.68
CA GLU A 205 -1.82 -16.07 -17.67
C GLU A 205 -2.22 -14.64 -18.09
N GLY A 206 -1.26 -13.77 -18.39
CA GLY A 206 -1.48 -12.39 -18.82
C GLY A 206 -1.39 -11.33 -17.72
N PHE A 207 -1.12 -11.73 -16.46
CA PHE A 207 -0.90 -10.76 -15.38
C PHE A 207 0.41 -10.00 -15.56
N ARG A 208 0.46 -8.79 -15.01
CA ARG A 208 1.67 -7.95 -14.94
C ARG A 208 1.87 -7.51 -13.51
N TYR A 209 3.12 -7.25 -13.14
CA TYR A 209 3.50 -6.98 -11.75
C TYR A 209 4.10 -5.58 -11.58
N SER A 210 3.76 -4.96 -10.46
CA SER A 210 4.44 -3.77 -9.93
C SER A 210 4.86 -4.10 -8.52
N TYR A 211 6.16 -4.18 -8.25
CA TYR A 211 6.68 -4.62 -6.95
C TYR A 211 6.67 -3.47 -5.94
N ASP A 212 6.03 -3.68 -4.79
CA ASP A 212 6.12 -2.79 -3.63
C ASP A 212 7.17 -3.35 -2.66
N MET A 213 8.22 -2.58 -2.41
CA MET A 213 9.35 -3.00 -1.57
C MET A 213 9.10 -2.77 -0.07
N LEU A 214 7.88 -2.39 0.33
CA LEU A 214 7.42 -2.22 1.72
C LEU A 214 8.17 -1.16 2.56
N GLY A 215 9.12 -0.45 1.96
CA GLY A 215 9.80 0.66 2.61
C GLY A 215 8.94 1.91 2.65
N GLU A 216 8.71 2.45 3.85
CA GLU A 216 8.01 3.71 4.10
C GLU A 216 8.54 4.39 5.35
N ALA A 217 8.23 5.69 5.50
CA ALA A 217 8.49 6.49 6.70
C ALA A 217 9.91 6.34 7.25
N ALA A 218 10.92 6.75 6.48
CA ALA A 218 12.28 6.80 7.00
C ALA A 218 12.33 7.73 8.22
N PHE A 219 12.92 7.28 9.33
CA PHE A 219 13.13 8.13 10.51
C PHE A 219 14.52 8.77 10.51
N THR A 220 15.49 8.10 9.87
CA THR A 220 16.88 8.52 9.84
C THR A 220 17.46 8.59 8.42
N ALA A 221 18.62 9.23 8.29
CA ALA A 221 19.39 9.19 7.05
C ALA A 221 19.87 7.76 6.72
N ALA A 222 20.14 6.94 7.74
CA ALA A 222 20.51 5.54 7.57
C ALA A 222 19.35 4.72 6.97
N ASP A 223 18.12 4.93 7.45
CA ASP A 223 16.92 4.31 6.87
C ASP A 223 16.75 4.70 5.41
N THR A 224 16.86 5.99 5.11
CA THR A 224 16.78 6.49 3.73
C THR A 224 17.82 5.83 2.83
N SER A 225 19.05 5.65 3.33
CA SER A 225 20.13 5.03 2.56
C SER A 225 19.88 3.54 2.34
N ARG A 226 19.30 2.85 3.34
CA ARG A 226 18.89 1.44 3.24
C ARG A 226 17.76 1.27 2.22
N TYR A 227 16.72 2.10 2.28
CA TYR A 227 15.60 2.05 1.33
C TYR A 227 16.04 2.40 -0.10
N LEU A 228 16.91 3.40 -0.26
CA LEU A 228 17.45 3.76 -1.57
C LEU A 228 18.17 2.57 -2.23
N ARG A 229 19.09 1.91 -1.49
CA ARG A 229 19.79 0.72 -1.99
C ARG A 229 18.84 -0.43 -2.31
N ALA A 230 17.80 -0.63 -1.50
CA ALA A 230 16.79 -1.66 -1.76
C ALA A 230 16.01 -1.38 -3.05
N TYR A 231 15.63 -0.11 -3.31
CA TYR A 231 15.00 0.28 -4.57
C TYR A 231 15.95 0.14 -5.77
N GLU A 232 17.21 0.57 -5.66
CA GLU A 232 18.21 0.42 -6.73
C GLU A 232 18.41 -1.06 -7.11
N HIS A 233 18.60 -1.92 -6.11
CA HIS A 233 18.74 -3.35 -6.30
C HIS A 233 17.49 -3.96 -6.94
N ALA A 234 16.29 -3.60 -6.47
CA ALA A 234 15.04 -4.06 -7.04
C ALA A 234 14.87 -3.61 -8.50
N ILE A 235 15.18 -2.36 -8.84
CA ILE A 235 15.12 -1.86 -10.22
C ILE A 235 16.06 -2.64 -11.13
N HIS A 236 17.28 -2.96 -10.68
CA HIS A 236 18.20 -3.80 -11.44
C HIS A 236 17.63 -5.21 -11.68
N ALA A 237 17.14 -5.87 -10.63
CA ALA A 237 16.58 -7.23 -10.74
C ALA A 237 15.34 -7.26 -11.64
N ILE A 238 14.41 -6.32 -11.45
CA ILE A 238 13.18 -6.17 -12.25
C ILE A 238 13.54 -5.85 -13.70
N GLY A 239 14.46 -4.92 -13.94
CA GLY A 239 14.89 -4.52 -15.27
C GLY A 239 15.53 -5.66 -16.05
N GLN A 240 16.40 -6.45 -15.41
CA GLN A 240 16.98 -7.66 -16.00
C GLN A 240 15.91 -8.70 -16.33
N ALA A 241 14.99 -8.96 -15.39
CA ALA A 241 13.89 -9.90 -15.60
C ALA A 241 12.90 -9.43 -16.67
N SER A 242 12.72 -8.12 -16.83
CA SER A 242 11.85 -7.53 -17.86
C SER A 242 12.36 -7.80 -19.27
N ALA A 243 13.67 -7.99 -19.46
CA ALA A 243 14.28 -8.34 -20.74
C ALA A 243 13.78 -7.52 -21.96
N GLY A 244 13.56 -6.20 -21.76
CA GLY A 244 13.08 -5.31 -22.83
C GLY A 244 11.59 -5.42 -23.17
N ALA A 245 10.77 -6.07 -22.34
CA ALA A 245 9.31 -6.12 -22.50
C ALA A 245 8.61 -4.74 -22.38
N GLY A 246 9.34 -3.73 -21.91
CA GLY A 246 8.88 -2.35 -21.80
C GLY A 246 7.86 -2.12 -20.69
N ILE A 247 7.42 -0.87 -20.56
CA ILE A 247 6.63 -0.40 -19.41
C ILE A 247 5.21 -0.98 -19.29
N TYR A 248 4.68 -1.62 -20.33
CA TYR A 248 3.31 -2.17 -20.35
C TYR A 248 3.27 -3.69 -20.21
N GLN A 249 4.18 -4.39 -20.88
CA GLN A 249 4.24 -5.86 -20.87
C GLN A 249 5.26 -6.39 -19.87
N GLY A 250 6.23 -5.57 -19.49
CA GLY A 250 7.18 -5.86 -18.43
C GLY A 250 6.66 -5.52 -17.04
N PRO A 251 7.36 -5.98 -16.00
CA PRO A 251 7.12 -5.56 -14.64
C PRO A 251 7.57 -4.11 -14.39
N GLY A 252 7.09 -3.53 -13.28
CA GLY A 252 7.53 -2.23 -12.77
C GLY A 252 7.77 -2.26 -11.26
N ILE A 253 8.08 -1.10 -10.70
CA ILE A 253 8.29 -0.90 -9.25
C ILE A 253 7.39 0.23 -8.73
N SER A 254 6.94 0.10 -7.48
CA SER A 254 6.30 1.18 -6.72
C SER A 254 7.26 1.68 -5.63
N ILE A 255 7.38 2.99 -5.48
CA ILE A 255 8.20 3.63 -4.45
C ILE A 255 7.36 4.58 -3.60
N LYS A 256 7.77 4.77 -2.34
CA LYS A 256 7.16 5.76 -1.42
C LYS A 256 8.16 6.89 -1.15
N LEU A 257 7.71 8.14 -1.26
CA LEU A 257 8.61 9.30 -1.12
C LEU A 257 9.08 9.47 0.33
N SER A 258 8.25 9.10 1.31
CA SER A 258 8.65 9.07 2.72
C SER A 258 9.81 8.12 3.03
N ALA A 259 10.05 7.09 2.22
CA ALA A 259 11.20 6.20 2.36
C ALA A 259 12.51 6.87 1.89
N LEU A 260 12.41 7.90 1.05
CA LEU A 260 13.57 8.56 0.42
C LEU A 260 14.04 9.80 1.18
N HIS A 261 13.38 10.18 2.28
CA HIS A 261 13.81 11.30 3.10
C HIS A 261 13.18 11.29 4.50
N PRO A 262 13.97 11.49 5.58
CA PRO A 262 13.46 11.36 6.93
C PRO A 262 12.49 12.47 7.33
N ARG A 263 12.49 13.58 6.58
CA ARG A 263 11.67 14.77 6.82
C ARG A 263 10.83 15.12 5.59
N TYR A 264 10.24 14.13 4.95
CA TYR A 264 9.34 14.34 3.81
C TYR A 264 8.03 15.01 4.27
N SER A 265 8.01 16.34 4.24
CA SER A 265 6.85 17.17 4.59
C SER A 265 6.91 18.56 3.95
N ARG A 266 5.76 19.23 3.82
CA ARG A 266 5.66 20.58 3.24
C ARG A 266 6.50 21.62 4.00
N ALA A 267 6.62 21.49 5.32
CA ALA A 267 7.42 22.37 6.18
C ALA A 267 8.93 22.26 5.90
N GLN A 268 9.38 21.20 5.23
CA GLN A 268 10.78 20.95 4.90
C GLN A 268 11.00 20.94 3.38
N ARG A 269 10.18 21.69 2.63
CA ARG A 269 10.20 21.73 1.15
C ARG A 269 11.58 21.99 0.57
N GLY A 270 12.34 22.96 1.11
CA GLY A 270 13.69 23.24 0.64
C GLY A 270 14.60 22.01 0.68
N ARG A 271 14.57 21.27 1.81
CA ARG A 271 15.30 20.02 1.98
C ARG A 271 14.79 18.91 1.07
N VAL A 272 13.48 18.77 0.91
CA VAL A 272 12.90 17.78 -0.02
C VAL A 272 13.38 18.03 -1.46
N ILE A 273 13.37 19.28 -1.91
CA ILE A 273 13.82 19.65 -3.26
C ILE A 273 15.34 19.48 -3.43
N ALA A 274 16.13 19.70 -2.38
CA ALA A 274 17.59 19.59 -2.43
C ALA A 274 18.12 18.16 -2.19
N GLU A 275 17.45 17.36 -1.35
CA GLU A 275 17.95 16.08 -0.84
C GLU A 275 17.13 14.87 -1.33
N LEU A 276 15.79 14.95 -1.33
CA LEU A 276 14.92 13.85 -1.79
C LEU A 276 14.92 13.79 -3.32
N TYR A 277 14.71 14.93 -3.98
CA TYR A 277 14.55 14.97 -5.43
C TYR A 277 15.70 14.33 -6.22
N PRO A 278 17.00 14.56 -5.89
CA PRO A 278 18.09 13.88 -6.60
C PRO A 278 18.03 12.34 -6.48
N ARG A 279 17.56 11.81 -5.35
CA ARG A 279 17.37 10.36 -5.15
C ARG A 279 16.25 9.82 -6.02
N LEU A 280 15.10 10.51 -6.03
CA LEU A 280 13.98 10.19 -6.92
C LEU A 280 14.41 10.19 -8.39
N LEU A 281 15.14 11.23 -8.82
CA LEU A 281 15.64 11.34 -10.19
C LEU A 281 16.62 10.21 -10.53
N SER A 282 17.51 9.84 -9.61
CA SER A 282 18.44 8.71 -9.78
C SER A 282 17.70 7.39 -10.05
N LEU A 283 16.73 7.05 -9.19
CA LEU A 283 15.90 5.85 -9.36
C LEU A 283 15.11 5.88 -10.68
N THR A 284 14.58 7.05 -11.04
CA THR A 284 13.80 7.23 -12.27
C THR A 284 14.67 7.08 -13.53
N ARG A 285 15.89 7.63 -13.53
CA ARG A 285 16.86 7.41 -14.62
C ARG A 285 17.21 5.94 -14.76
N LEU A 286 17.39 5.23 -13.65
CA LEU A 286 17.68 3.80 -13.66
C LEU A 286 16.50 2.98 -14.22
N ALA A 287 15.27 3.27 -13.79
CA ALA A 287 14.07 2.63 -14.35
C ALA A 287 13.92 2.89 -15.86
N ARG A 288 14.25 4.11 -16.31
CA ARG A 288 14.29 4.44 -17.74
C ARG A 288 15.33 3.63 -18.50
N GLN A 289 16.53 3.40 -17.95
CA GLN A 289 17.56 2.61 -18.62
C GLN A 289 17.10 1.18 -18.94
N PHE A 290 16.26 0.60 -18.08
CA PHE A 290 15.67 -0.72 -18.29
C PHE A 290 14.30 -0.71 -18.99
N ASP A 291 13.76 0.47 -19.29
CA ASP A 291 12.41 0.69 -19.81
C ASP A 291 11.29 0.01 -18.98
N ILE A 292 11.38 0.10 -17.64
CA ILE A 292 10.37 -0.45 -16.71
C ILE A 292 9.54 0.66 -16.06
N GLY A 293 8.28 0.41 -15.69
CA GLY A 293 7.48 1.43 -14.99
C GLY A 293 8.02 1.73 -13.58
N LEU A 294 8.08 3.02 -13.20
CA LEU A 294 8.34 3.47 -11.82
C LEU A 294 7.15 4.30 -11.34
N ASN A 295 6.42 3.77 -10.37
CA ASN A 295 5.21 4.38 -9.82
C ASN A 295 5.50 5.04 -8.47
N ILE A 296 5.17 6.32 -8.34
CA ILE A 296 5.21 7.04 -7.05
C ILE A 296 3.89 6.81 -6.32
N ASP A 297 3.95 6.09 -5.19
CA ASP A 297 2.79 5.83 -4.34
C ASP A 297 2.29 7.11 -3.64
N ALA A 298 0.97 7.17 -3.46
CA ALA A 298 0.31 8.25 -2.74
C ALA A 298 0.18 7.88 -1.26
N GLU A 299 0.59 8.80 -0.40
CA GLU A 299 0.65 8.64 1.05
C GLU A 299 -0.46 9.49 1.70
N GLU A 300 -0.18 10.17 2.81
CA GLU A 300 -1.12 11.04 3.52
C GLU A 300 -1.50 12.30 2.71
N ALA A 301 -2.67 12.88 3.04
CA ALA A 301 -3.23 14.00 2.30
C ALA A 301 -2.35 15.27 2.36
N ASP A 302 -1.64 15.51 3.45
CA ASP A 302 -0.75 16.66 3.62
C ASP A 302 0.51 16.61 2.74
N ARG A 303 0.83 15.44 2.18
CA ARG A 303 1.96 15.20 1.29
C ARG A 303 1.61 15.33 -0.20
N LEU A 304 0.32 15.43 -0.57
CA LEU A 304 -0.10 15.51 -1.96
C LEU A 304 0.51 16.70 -2.72
N ASP A 305 0.52 17.89 -2.12
CA ASP A 305 1.02 19.08 -2.80
C ASP A 305 2.54 19.01 -3.05
N ILE A 306 3.30 18.45 -2.11
CA ILE A 306 4.75 18.31 -2.27
C ILE A 306 5.12 17.15 -3.18
N SER A 307 4.31 16.08 -3.28
CA SER A 307 4.52 15.04 -4.29
C SER A 307 4.25 15.55 -5.71
N LEU A 308 3.26 16.44 -5.89
CA LEU A 308 3.02 17.11 -7.17
C LEU A 308 4.19 18.01 -7.58
N ASP A 309 4.80 18.77 -6.65
CA ASP A 309 6.02 19.55 -6.94
C ASP A 309 7.14 18.66 -7.49
N LEU A 310 7.32 17.48 -6.90
CA LEU A 310 8.33 16.51 -7.33
C LEU A 310 8.00 15.90 -8.69
N LEU A 311 6.74 15.52 -8.92
CA LEU A 311 6.27 14.97 -10.20
C LEU A 311 6.42 15.98 -11.33
N GLU A 312 6.02 17.24 -11.12
CA GLU A 312 6.14 18.31 -12.10
C GLU A 312 7.60 18.52 -12.51
N ARG A 313 8.51 18.58 -11.52
CA ARG A 313 9.95 18.72 -11.77
C ARG A 313 10.49 17.50 -12.51
N LEU A 314 10.12 16.29 -12.10
CA LEU A 314 10.54 15.03 -12.73
C LEU A 314 10.11 14.96 -14.20
N CYS A 315 8.87 15.35 -14.50
CA CYS A 315 8.37 15.38 -15.88
C CYS A 315 9.02 16.48 -16.73
N ALA A 316 9.70 17.46 -16.14
CA ALA A 316 10.44 18.48 -16.87
C ALA A 316 11.89 18.07 -17.17
N GLU A 317 12.39 16.96 -16.62
CA GLU A 317 13.78 16.53 -16.81
C GLU A 317 14.06 16.13 -18.27
N PRO A 318 15.07 16.73 -18.93
CA PRO A 318 15.44 16.40 -20.30
C PRO A 318 15.85 14.93 -20.47
N ASP A 319 16.55 14.37 -19.48
CA ASP A 319 17.05 13.00 -19.51
C ASP A 319 15.94 11.95 -19.54
N LEU A 320 14.72 12.33 -19.17
CA LEU A 320 13.54 11.46 -19.16
C LEU A 320 12.67 11.65 -20.41
N LEU A 321 13.10 12.45 -21.39
CA LEU A 321 12.36 12.69 -22.62
C LEU A 321 12.22 11.38 -23.41
N GLY A 322 11.04 11.18 -24.01
CA GLY A 322 10.72 10.00 -24.82
C GLY A 322 10.35 8.75 -24.02
N TRP A 323 10.48 8.77 -22.69
CA TRP A 323 10.12 7.64 -21.84
C TRP A 323 8.81 7.89 -21.08
N ASN A 324 7.91 6.90 -21.14
CA ASN A 324 6.54 6.99 -20.61
C ASN A 324 6.33 6.17 -19.32
N GLY A 325 7.41 5.68 -18.70
CA GLY A 325 7.35 4.83 -17.50
C GLY A 325 7.13 5.57 -16.18
N VAL A 326 7.00 6.90 -16.19
CA VAL A 326 6.69 7.69 -14.98
C VAL A 326 5.25 7.43 -14.56
N GLY A 327 5.08 6.82 -13.39
CA GLY A 327 3.79 6.54 -12.78
C GLY A 327 3.52 7.35 -11.52
N PHE A 328 2.24 7.59 -11.24
CA PHE A 328 1.78 8.34 -10.08
C PHE A 328 0.42 7.84 -9.59
N VAL A 329 0.29 7.65 -8.28
CA VAL A 329 -0.99 7.24 -7.66
C VAL A 329 -1.84 8.45 -7.33
N VAL A 330 -3.14 8.35 -7.58
CA VAL A 330 -4.15 9.34 -7.14
C VAL A 330 -5.25 8.62 -6.36
N GLN A 331 -5.60 9.14 -5.18
CA GLN A 331 -6.52 8.50 -4.25
C GLN A 331 -7.92 9.12 -4.37
N ALA A 332 -8.89 8.36 -4.87
CA ALA A 332 -10.28 8.78 -5.11
C ALA A 332 -11.05 9.15 -3.83
N TYR A 333 -10.61 8.69 -2.65
CA TYR A 333 -11.20 9.08 -1.38
C TYR A 333 -10.93 10.54 -1.00
N GLN A 334 -9.98 11.22 -1.64
CA GLN A 334 -9.70 12.63 -1.39
C GLN A 334 -10.59 13.52 -2.26
N LYS A 335 -11.11 14.58 -1.67
CA LYS A 335 -11.97 15.56 -2.36
C LYS A 335 -11.26 16.27 -3.53
N ARG A 336 -9.92 16.30 -3.49
CA ARG A 336 -9.05 16.89 -4.51
C ARG A 336 -8.82 16.02 -5.75
N CYS A 337 -9.13 14.71 -5.69
CA CYS A 337 -8.79 13.74 -6.74
C CYS A 337 -9.16 14.20 -8.17
N PRO A 338 -10.39 14.68 -8.46
CA PRO A 338 -10.77 15.12 -9.81
C PRO A 338 -9.88 16.25 -10.35
N TYR A 339 -9.49 17.19 -9.50
CA TYR A 339 -8.66 18.34 -9.85
C TYR A 339 -7.19 17.97 -10.00
N VAL A 340 -6.72 16.99 -9.22
CA VAL A 340 -5.39 16.39 -9.40
C VAL A 340 -5.32 15.71 -10.76
N LEU A 341 -6.37 14.98 -11.15
CA LEU A 341 -6.44 14.36 -12.47
C LEU A 341 -6.38 15.38 -13.60
N ASP A 342 -7.10 16.49 -13.49
CA ASP A 342 -7.00 17.58 -14.46
C ASP A 342 -5.56 18.12 -14.57
N HIS A 343 -4.90 18.32 -13.43
CA HIS A 343 -3.51 18.78 -13.39
C HIS A 343 -2.54 17.77 -14.03
N VAL A 344 -2.61 16.49 -13.69
CA VAL A 344 -1.67 15.48 -14.22
C VAL A 344 -1.93 15.17 -15.69
N ILE A 345 -3.17 15.24 -16.17
CA ILE A 345 -3.48 15.14 -17.61
C ILE A 345 -2.89 16.33 -18.36
N ALA A 346 -3.04 17.55 -17.83
CA ALA A 346 -2.39 18.72 -18.41
C ALA A 346 -0.85 18.64 -18.34
N LEU A 347 -0.29 18.03 -17.29
CA LEU A 347 1.15 17.80 -17.13
C LEU A 347 1.68 16.83 -18.17
N ALA A 348 1.01 15.69 -18.34
CA ALA A 348 1.29 14.72 -19.37
C ALA A 348 1.34 15.36 -20.76
N ARG A 349 0.31 16.13 -21.12
CA ARG A 349 0.23 16.81 -22.43
C ARG A 349 1.34 17.85 -22.61
N ARG A 350 1.55 18.75 -21.64
CA ARG A 350 2.58 19.80 -21.76
C ARG A 350 4.01 19.25 -21.79
N THR A 351 4.25 18.13 -21.11
CA THR A 351 5.57 17.47 -21.08
C THR A 351 5.72 16.35 -22.12
N ARG A 352 4.70 16.15 -22.98
CA ARG A 352 4.64 15.11 -24.01
C ARG A 352 5.00 13.72 -23.49
N ARG A 353 4.45 13.38 -22.32
CA ARG A 353 4.61 12.09 -21.66
C ARG A 353 3.26 11.45 -21.43
N ARG A 354 3.16 10.15 -21.72
CA ARG A 354 1.99 9.36 -21.40
C ARG A 354 2.10 8.79 -19.99
N LEU A 355 1.69 9.56 -18.98
CA LEU A 355 1.87 9.20 -17.56
C LEU A 355 1.07 7.95 -17.17
N MET A 356 1.67 7.06 -16.39
CA MET A 356 0.98 5.88 -15.85
C MET A 356 0.22 6.25 -14.57
N ILE A 357 -1.09 6.51 -14.66
CA ILE A 357 -1.87 6.99 -13.52
C ILE A 357 -2.61 5.85 -12.86
N ARG A 358 -2.19 5.51 -11.64
CA ARG A 358 -2.87 4.51 -10.81
C ARG A 358 -3.96 5.15 -9.97
N LEU A 359 -5.21 4.86 -10.32
CA LEU A 359 -6.36 5.29 -9.54
C LEU A 359 -6.68 4.24 -8.48
N VAL A 360 -6.57 4.65 -7.22
CA VAL A 360 -6.94 3.84 -6.05
C VAL A 360 -8.05 4.53 -5.27
N LYS A 361 -8.65 3.83 -4.29
CA LYS A 361 -9.54 4.49 -3.32
C LYS A 361 -8.73 5.32 -2.32
N GLY A 362 -7.92 4.68 -1.50
CA GLY A 362 -7.06 5.30 -0.48
C GLY A 362 -6.83 4.33 0.68
N ALA A 363 -5.72 4.49 1.40
CA ALA A 363 -5.28 3.56 2.45
C ALA A 363 -5.18 4.19 3.86
N TYR A 364 -5.29 5.52 3.98
CA TYR A 364 -5.03 6.25 5.23
C TYR A 364 -6.30 6.82 5.88
N TRP A 365 -7.49 6.32 5.54
CA TRP A 365 -8.77 6.99 5.85
C TRP A 365 -8.94 7.32 7.34
N ASP A 366 -8.78 6.34 8.23
CA ASP A 366 -8.94 6.55 9.68
C ASP A 366 -7.92 7.57 10.23
N SER A 367 -6.68 7.52 9.73
CA SER A 367 -5.62 8.47 10.10
C SER A 367 -5.96 9.89 9.66
N GLU A 368 -6.53 10.07 8.47
CA GLU A 368 -6.96 11.38 7.98
C GLU A 368 -8.12 11.97 8.80
N ILE A 369 -9.08 11.12 9.19
CA ILE A 369 -10.18 11.53 10.09
C ILE A 369 -9.61 11.98 11.44
N LYS A 370 -8.77 11.14 12.06
CA LYS A 370 -8.12 11.45 13.34
C LYS A 370 -7.29 12.73 13.26
N ARG A 371 -6.47 12.87 12.22
CA ARG A 371 -5.58 14.02 12.05
C ARG A 371 -6.36 15.33 11.94
N ALA A 372 -7.40 15.37 11.11
CA ALA A 372 -8.23 16.56 10.95
C ALA A 372 -8.94 16.97 12.26
N GLN A 373 -9.39 15.99 13.06
CA GLN A 373 -10.00 16.25 14.38
C GLN A 373 -8.99 16.78 15.40
N VAL A 374 -7.83 16.12 15.52
CA VAL A 374 -6.77 16.51 16.46
C VAL A 374 -6.24 17.91 16.16
N ASP A 375 -6.04 18.22 14.88
CA ASP A 375 -5.54 19.52 14.44
C ASP A 375 -6.64 20.61 14.42
N GLY A 376 -7.90 20.27 14.73
CA GLY A 376 -9.01 21.23 14.78
C GLY A 376 -9.33 21.89 13.44
N LEU A 377 -9.18 21.16 12.34
CA LEU A 377 -9.31 21.69 10.98
C LEU A 377 -10.77 21.92 10.58
N GLU A 378 -10.99 22.77 9.58
CA GLU A 378 -12.29 23.19 9.07
C GLU A 378 -13.11 22.07 8.40
N GLY A 379 -12.49 20.90 8.15
CA GLY A 379 -13.15 19.74 7.59
C GLY A 379 -12.20 18.59 7.29
N TYR A 380 -12.72 17.53 6.68
CA TYR A 380 -11.92 16.36 6.28
C TYR A 380 -11.37 16.51 4.85
N PRO A 381 -10.12 16.10 4.60
CA PRO A 381 -9.56 16.06 3.26
C PRO A 381 -10.10 14.90 2.41
N VAL A 382 -10.74 13.94 3.09
CA VAL A 382 -11.34 12.74 2.52
C VAL A 382 -12.86 12.75 2.65
N TYR A 383 -13.53 11.94 1.84
CA TYR A 383 -14.95 11.62 2.03
C TYR A 383 -15.15 10.82 3.32
N THR A 384 -16.24 11.06 4.04
CA THR A 384 -16.62 10.39 5.30
C THR A 384 -17.56 9.21 5.09
N ARG A 385 -18.19 9.10 3.91
CA ARG A 385 -19.00 7.94 3.51
C ARG A 385 -18.33 7.16 2.39
N LYS A 386 -18.19 5.84 2.57
CA LYS A 386 -17.57 4.93 1.58
C LYS A 386 -18.19 5.06 0.19
N VAL A 387 -19.51 5.17 0.10
CA VAL A 387 -20.22 5.32 -1.19
C VAL A 387 -19.81 6.57 -1.96
N TYR A 388 -19.40 7.66 -1.29
CA TYR A 388 -18.94 8.85 -1.98
C TYR A 388 -17.54 8.66 -2.57
N THR A 389 -16.67 7.90 -1.90
CA THR A 389 -15.40 7.44 -2.49
C THR A 389 -15.65 6.58 -3.73
N ASP A 390 -16.68 5.72 -3.73
CA ASP A 390 -17.02 4.93 -4.92
C ASP A 390 -17.49 5.80 -6.09
N VAL A 391 -18.37 6.79 -5.83
CA VAL A 391 -18.82 7.77 -6.82
C VAL A 391 -17.63 8.55 -7.39
N ALA A 392 -16.74 9.03 -6.52
CA ALA A 392 -15.54 9.75 -6.92
C ALA A 392 -14.61 8.86 -7.75
N TYR A 393 -14.43 7.59 -7.39
CA TYR A 393 -13.63 6.63 -8.14
C TYR A 393 -14.16 6.47 -9.57
N LEU A 394 -15.48 6.27 -9.74
CA LEU A 394 -16.09 6.09 -11.07
C LEU A 394 -15.99 7.36 -11.92
N ALA A 395 -16.27 8.53 -11.35
CA ALA A 395 -16.13 9.81 -12.05
C ALA A 395 -14.68 10.06 -12.50
N CYS A 396 -13.71 9.79 -11.63
CA CYS A 396 -12.28 9.89 -11.91
C CYS A 396 -11.80 8.86 -12.93
N ALA A 397 -12.34 7.64 -12.90
CA ALA A 397 -12.03 6.61 -13.89
C ALA A 397 -12.49 7.03 -15.30
N ARG A 398 -13.70 7.59 -15.42
CA ARG A 398 -14.19 8.14 -16.69
C ARG A 398 -13.32 9.27 -17.20
N LYS A 399 -12.88 10.18 -16.32
CA LYS A 399 -11.97 11.28 -16.66
C LYS A 399 -10.63 10.76 -17.22
N LEU A 400 -10.06 9.72 -16.61
CA LEU A 400 -8.84 9.08 -17.10
C LEU A 400 -9.03 8.36 -18.44
N LEU A 401 -10.13 7.63 -18.61
CA LEU A 401 -10.47 6.96 -19.88
C LEU A 401 -10.68 7.95 -21.04
N ALA A 402 -11.07 9.19 -20.74
CA ALA A 402 -11.27 10.25 -21.73
C ALA A 402 -9.96 10.96 -22.15
N ALA A 403 -8.80 10.57 -21.63
CA ALA A 403 -7.51 11.16 -21.97
C ALA A 403 -6.44 10.12 -22.34
N PRO A 404 -6.72 9.15 -23.24
CA PRO A 404 -5.79 8.07 -23.57
C PRO A 404 -4.51 8.55 -24.25
N ASP A 405 -4.55 9.75 -24.86
CA ASP A 405 -3.41 10.47 -25.43
C ASP A 405 -2.37 10.86 -24.37
N ALA A 406 -2.84 11.20 -23.17
CA ALA A 406 -2.04 11.79 -22.11
C ALA A 406 -1.70 10.80 -21.00
N VAL A 407 -2.56 9.81 -20.74
CA VAL A 407 -2.36 8.91 -19.60
C VAL A 407 -2.57 7.45 -20.00
N TYR A 408 -1.89 6.57 -19.27
CA TYR A 408 -2.19 5.14 -19.19
C TYR A 408 -2.92 4.88 -17.86
N PRO A 409 -4.25 4.77 -17.86
CA PRO A 409 -5.02 4.54 -16.63
C PRO A 409 -4.79 3.14 -16.08
N GLN A 410 -4.54 3.03 -14.77
CA GLN A 410 -4.42 1.77 -14.04
C GLN A 410 -5.46 1.75 -12.90
N PHE A 411 -6.53 0.98 -13.06
CA PHE A 411 -7.62 0.93 -12.08
C PHE A 411 -7.36 -0.13 -11.01
N ALA A 412 -6.82 0.29 -9.87
CA ALA A 412 -6.56 -0.60 -8.73
C ALA A 412 -7.78 -0.67 -7.80
N THR A 413 -8.47 -1.81 -7.83
CA THR A 413 -9.64 -2.10 -6.99
C THR A 413 -9.83 -3.62 -6.83
N HIS A 414 -10.32 -4.03 -5.66
CA HIS A 414 -10.82 -5.39 -5.41
C HIS A 414 -12.36 -5.43 -5.32
N ASN A 415 -13.02 -4.29 -5.56
CA ASN A 415 -14.47 -4.21 -5.67
C ASN A 415 -14.89 -4.65 -7.06
N ALA A 416 -15.62 -5.78 -7.13
CA ALA A 416 -16.09 -6.41 -8.36
C ALA A 416 -17.11 -5.56 -9.14
#